data_AF-A0AAD7N0H9-F1
#
_entry.id   AF-A0AAD7N0H9-F1
#
_cell.length_a   1.000
_cell.length_b   1.000
_cell.length_c   1.000
_cell.angle_alpha   90.00
_cell.angle_beta   90.00
_cell.angle_gamma   90.00
#
_symmetry.space_group_name_H-M   'P 1'
#
loop_
_entity.id
_entity.type
_entity.pdbx_description
1 polymer ?
#
loop_
_entity_poly.entity_id
_entity_poly.type
_entity_poly.pdbx_seq_one_letter_code
_entity_poly.pdbx_strand_id
1 'polypeptide(L)'
;MRDNQLSQLQSSLLFGSLSLIPNGTLRCTLLAIVFCIIVFSRIHLEHPSIQLAHVEDKINKAEEDLRNAKLYCAKDALILAAQGVRLLEVKRTMSMIKCHSLESGTLSWKKYRLLSRDIAACAKEVKKIRTVVQLIVESEHQRKYTQVINETETMLTGFKSPEVSPRISPMFIV
;
A
#
# COMPACT_ATOMS: atom_id res chain seq x y z
N MET A 1 -2.55 -7.54 -20.92
CA MET A 1 -3.55 -7.86 -21.97
C MET A 1 -3.53 -9.32 -22.42
N ARG A 2 -2.37 -10.01 -22.48
CA ARG A 2 -2.28 -11.44 -22.84
C ARG A 2 -2.88 -12.40 -21.79
N ASP A 3 -2.88 -12.03 -20.51
CA ASP A 3 -3.38 -12.89 -19.42
C ASP A 3 -4.92 -13.05 -19.41
N ASN A 4 -5.65 -12.07 -19.95
CA ASN A 4 -7.11 -12.14 -20.07
C ASN A 4 -7.58 -13.11 -21.16
N GLN A 5 -6.81 -13.26 -22.25
CA GLN A 5 -7.18 -14.19 -23.31
C GLN A 5 -6.89 -15.64 -22.92
N LEU A 6 -5.82 -15.87 -22.16
CA LEU A 6 -5.45 -17.20 -21.67
C LEU A 6 -6.45 -17.70 -20.62
N SER A 7 -6.92 -16.83 -19.73
CA SER A 7 -7.99 -17.14 -18.77
C SER A 7 -9.36 -17.33 -19.43
N GLN A 8 -9.69 -16.56 -20.48
CA GLN A 8 -10.90 -16.79 -21.27
C GLN A 8 -10.87 -18.12 -22.03
N LEU A 9 -9.76 -18.46 -22.68
CA LEU A 9 -9.59 -19.74 -23.36
C LEU A 9 -9.69 -20.92 -22.39
N GLN A 10 -9.05 -20.84 -21.22
CA GLN A 10 -9.15 -21.88 -20.19
C GLN A 10 -10.57 -22.04 -19.65
N SER A 11 -11.29 -20.92 -19.46
CA SER A 11 -12.69 -20.94 -19.01
C SER A 11 -13.57 -21.61 -20.08
N SER A 12 -13.44 -21.21 -21.35
CA SER A 12 -14.20 -21.78 -22.47
C SER A 12 -13.92 -23.28 -22.68
N LEU A 13 -12.68 -23.72 -22.49
CA LEU A 13 -12.30 -25.14 -22.57
C LEU A 13 -12.90 -25.95 -21.42
N LEU A 14 -12.92 -25.41 -20.21
CA LEU A 14 -13.55 -26.05 -19.04
C LEU A 14 -15.07 -26.15 -19.23
N PHE A 15 -15.74 -25.09 -19.67
CA PHE A 15 -17.19 -25.12 -19.93
C PHE A 15 -17.56 -26.03 -21.12
N GLY A 16 -16.74 -26.06 -22.17
CA GLY A 16 -16.92 -26.95 -23.33
C GLY A 16 -16.81 -28.43 -22.95
N SER A 17 -15.79 -28.80 -22.18
CA SER A 17 -15.57 -30.18 -21.71
C SER A 17 -16.61 -30.63 -20.66
N LEU A 18 -17.13 -29.72 -19.85
CA LEU A 18 -18.28 -29.99 -18.97
C LEU A 18 -19.58 -30.22 -19.75
N SER A 19 -19.74 -29.63 -20.95
CA SER A 19 -20.95 -29.81 -21.76
C SER A 19 -21.09 -31.19 -22.43
N LEU A 20 -20.02 -31.99 -22.47
CA LEU A 20 -20.02 -33.34 -23.06
C LEU A 20 -20.50 -34.45 -22.11
N ILE A 21 -20.67 -34.16 -20.82
CA ILE A 21 -21.04 -35.17 -19.82
C ILE A 21 -22.58 -35.18 -19.68
N PRO A 22 -23.32 -36.20 -20.13
CA PRO A 22 -24.79 -36.13 -20.17
C PRO A 22 -25.47 -36.07 -18.78
N ASN A 23 -24.76 -36.47 -17.71
CA ASN A 23 -25.29 -36.48 -16.34
C ASN A 23 -24.93 -35.20 -15.58
N GLY A 24 -25.94 -34.38 -15.25
CA GLY A 24 -25.78 -33.12 -14.51
C GLY A 24 -25.14 -33.29 -13.12
N THR A 25 -25.38 -34.41 -12.45
CA THR A 25 -24.74 -34.75 -11.17
C THR A 25 -23.24 -34.94 -11.30
N LEU A 26 -22.78 -35.64 -12.34
CA LEU A 26 -21.35 -35.85 -12.62
C LEU A 26 -20.62 -34.54 -12.97
N ARG A 27 -21.29 -33.61 -13.67
CA ARG A 27 -20.75 -32.26 -13.94
C ARG A 27 -20.54 -31.47 -12.65
N CYS A 28 -21.52 -31.48 -11.75
CA CYS A 28 -21.43 -30.77 -10.48
C CYS A 28 -20.33 -31.37 -9.59
N THR A 29 -20.19 -32.70 -9.54
CA THR A 29 -19.12 -33.33 -8.77
C THR A 29 -17.74 -33.03 -9.33
N LEU A 30 -17.55 -33.02 -10.65
CA LEU A 30 -16.27 -32.66 -11.28
C LEU A 30 -15.91 -31.19 -11.06
N LEU A 31 -16.88 -30.29 -11.20
CA LEU A 31 -16.70 -28.87 -10.86
C LEU A 31 -16.31 -28.70 -9.39
N ALA A 32 -16.97 -29.41 -8.48
CA ALA A 32 -16.63 -29.38 -7.06
C ALA A 32 -15.21 -29.90 -6.80
N ILE A 33 -14.80 -31.00 -7.44
CA ILE A 33 -13.46 -31.56 -7.34
C ILE A 33 -12.41 -30.57 -7.88
N VAL A 34 -12.63 -30.00 -9.07
CA VAL A 34 -11.73 -28.99 -9.66
C VAL A 34 -11.65 -27.75 -8.76
N PHE A 35 -12.77 -27.29 -8.23
CA PHE A 35 -12.79 -26.18 -7.28
C PHE A 35 -12.03 -26.52 -5.99
N CYS A 36 -12.22 -27.72 -5.44
CA CYS A 36 -11.46 -28.21 -4.29
C CYS A 36 -9.97 -28.28 -4.59
N ILE A 37 -9.55 -28.77 -5.76
CA ILE A 37 -8.15 -28.83 -6.17
C ILE A 37 -7.57 -27.42 -6.35
N ILE A 38 -8.31 -26.48 -6.95
CA ILE A 38 -7.86 -25.09 -7.11
C ILE A 38 -7.72 -24.41 -5.75
N VAL A 39 -8.70 -24.59 -4.85
CA VAL A 39 -8.67 -24.05 -3.49
C VAL A 39 -7.51 -24.66 -2.71
N PHE A 40 -7.35 -25.99 -2.75
CA PHE A 40 -6.26 -26.70 -2.09
C PHE A 40 -4.89 -26.27 -2.66
N SER A 41 -4.77 -26.13 -3.98
CA SER A 41 -3.56 -25.69 -4.64
C SER A 41 -3.24 -24.24 -4.31
N ARG A 42 -4.21 -23.33 -4.30
CA ARG A 42 -4.03 -21.92 -3.89
C ARG A 42 -3.51 -21.84 -2.45
N ILE A 43 -4.02 -22.70 -1.58
CA ILE A 43 -3.64 -22.73 -0.17
C ILE A 43 -2.26 -23.41 0.01
N HIS A 44 -1.90 -24.39 -0.80
CA HIS A 44 -0.57 -25.00 -0.78
C HIS A 44 0.53 -24.17 -1.49
N LEU A 45 0.18 -23.39 -2.51
CA LEU A 45 1.11 -22.51 -3.24
C LEU A 45 1.44 -21.23 -2.46
N GLU A 46 0.49 -20.68 -1.69
CA GLU A 46 0.78 -19.63 -0.72
C GLU A 46 1.26 -20.26 0.59
N HIS A 47 2.47 -20.82 0.57
CA HIS A 47 3.09 -21.29 1.79
C HIS A 47 3.18 -20.12 2.79
N PRO A 48 2.79 -20.29 4.06
CA PRO A 48 2.77 -19.21 5.04
C PRO A 48 4.15 -18.60 5.24
N SER A 49 5.22 -19.34 4.96
CA SER A 49 6.59 -18.82 4.92
C SER A 49 6.82 -17.77 3.82
N ILE A 50 6.23 -17.96 2.62
CA ILE A 50 6.30 -16.99 1.52
C ILE A 50 5.48 -15.74 1.86
N GLN A 51 4.27 -15.93 2.42
CA GLN A 51 3.47 -14.82 2.93
C GLN A 51 4.22 -14.07 4.05
N LEU A 52 4.93 -14.80 4.91
CA LEU A 52 5.77 -14.23 5.97
C LEU A 52 6.89 -13.35 5.40
N ALA A 53 7.66 -13.89 4.45
CA ALA A 53 8.76 -13.17 3.81
C ALA A 53 8.25 -11.91 3.09
N HIS A 54 7.09 -11.99 2.44
CA HIS A 54 6.49 -10.85 1.77
C HIS A 54 6.04 -9.75 2.74
N VAL A 55 5.53 -10.11 3.91
CA VAL A 55 5.18 -9.14 4.96
C VAL A 55 6.44 -8.57 5.63
N GLU A 56 7.49 -9.37 5.80
CA GLU A 56 8.80 -8.92 6.30
C GLU A 56 9.40 -7.85 5.38
N ASP A 57 9.37 -8.05 4.06
CA ASP A 57 9.76 -7.04 3.08
C ASP A 57 8.92 -5.75 3.17
N LYS A 58 7.60 -5.87 3.38
CA LYS A 58 6.72 -4.72 3.59
C LYS A 58 7.04 -3.95 4.88
N ILE A 59 7.40 -4.65 5.95
CA ILE A 59 7.84 -4.04 7.22
C ILE A 59 9.13 -3.25 6.99
N ASN A 60 10.12 -3.85 6.33
CA ASN A 60 11.39 -3.19 6.03
C ASN A 60 11.20 -1.90 5.21
N LYS A 61 10.35 -1.96 4.17
CA LYS A 61 9.97 -0.77 3.39
C LYS A 61 9.28 0.30 4.22
N ALA A 62 8.38 -0.09 5.13
CA ALA A 62 7.71 0.85 6.02
C ALA A 62 8.69 1.48 7.05
N GLU A 63 9.70 0.75 7.51
CA GLU A 63 10.76 1.29 8.36
C GLU A 63 11.60 2.33 7.61
N GLU A 64 11.94 2.06 6.35
CA GLU A 64 12.66 2.99 5.49
C GLU A 64 11.84 4.25 5.22
N ASP A 65 10.57 4.11 4.85
CA ASP A 65 9.63 5.22 4.65
C ASP A 65 9.53 6.09 5.92
N LEU A 66 9.46 5.47 7.11
CA LEU A 66 9.41 6.17 8.39
C LEU A 66 10.71 6.91 8.73
N ARG A 67 11.87 6.29 8.45
CA ARG A 67 13.18 6.94 8.65
C ARG A 67 13.31 8.17 7.77
N ASN A 68 12.94 8.03 6.49
CA ASN A 68 12.96 9.12 5.53
C ASN A 68 11.99 10.23 5.97
N ALA A 69 10.75 9.90 6.31
CA ALA A 69 9.76 10.88 6.75
C ALA A 69 10.22 11.67 7.99
N LYS A 70 10.87 11.02 8.97
CA LYS A 70 11.40 11.69 10.17
C LYS A 70 12.47 12.74 9.86
N LEU A 71 13.27 12.54 8.79
CA LEU A 71 14.27 13.52 8.37
C LEU A 71 13.63 14.77 7.76
N TYR A 72 12.50 14.62 7.08
CA TYR A 72 11.88 15.70 6.30
C TYR A 72 10.71 16.42 6.99
N CYS A 73 10.04 15.77 7.96
CA CYS A 73 8.75 16.21 8.51
C CYS A 73 8.86 16.49 10.02
N ALA A 74 9.59 17.54 10.41
CA ALA A 74 9.82 17.87 11.83
C ALA A 74 8.53 18.23 12.60
N LYS A 75 7.55 18.84 11.93
CA LYS A 75 6.29 19.27 12.56
C LYS A 75 5.42 18.10 13.03
N ASP A 76 5.48 16.97 12.31
CA ASP A 76 4.67 15.78 12.61
C ASP A 76 5.48 14.66 13.28
N ALA A 77 6.63 15.01 13.89
CA ALA A 77 7.56 14.06 14.49
C ALA A 77 6.91 13.16 15.56
N LEU A 78 5.97 13.67 16.35
CA LEU A 78 5.23 12.90 17.35
C LEU A 78 4.33 11.83 16.70
N ILE A 79 3.65 12.17 15.60
CA ILE A 79 2.78 11.25 14.87
C ILE A 79 3.63 10.16 14.20
N LEU A 80 4.77 10.54 13.60
CA LEU A 80 5.73 9.60 13.03
C LEU A 80 6.38 8.70 14.09
N ALA A 81 6.64 9.21 15.29
CA ALA A 81 7.11 8.41 16.41
C ALA A 81 6.05 7.38 16.84
N ALA A 82 4.78 7.78 16.95
CA ALA A 82 3.68 6.88 17.27
C ALA A 82 3.50 5.79 16.20
N GLN A 83 3.60 6.12 14.91
CA GLN A 83 3.59 5.12 13.84
C GLN A 83 4.81 4.18 13.91
N GLY A 84 5.97 4.68 14.34
CA GLY A 84 7.16 3.87 14.60
C GLY A 84 6.94 2.85 15.72
N VAL A 85 6.31 3.24 16.83
CA VAL A 85 5.97 2.31 17.92
C VAL A 85 5.01 1.22 17.42
N ARG A 86 3.96 1.61 16.69
CA ARG A 86 3.02 0.63 16.08
C ARG A 86 3.72 -0.34 15.13
N LEU A 87 4.69 0.14 14.34
CA LEU A 87 5.46 -0.72 13.45
C LEU A 87 6.32 -1.73 14.23
N LEU A 88 6.92 -1.31 15.36
CA LEU A 88 7.65 -2.20 16.25
C LEU A 88 6.75 -3.28 16.86
N GLU A 89 5.51 -2.94 17.25
CA GLU A 89 4.52 -3.91 17.74
C GLU A 89 4.17 -4.95 16.67
N VAL A 90 3.96 -4.50 15.42
CA VAL A 90 3.71 -5.40 14.29
C VAL A 90 4.92 -6.31 14.04
N LYS A 91 6.15 -5.77 14.08
CA LYS A 91 7.39 -6.54 13.93
C LYS A 91 7.55 -7.59 15.02
N ARG A 92 7.26 -7.24 16.28
CA ARG A 92 7.26 -8.18 17.41
C ARG A 92 6.24 -9.29 17.19
N THR A 93 5.01 -8.95 16.80
CA THR A 93 3.95 -9.93 16.53
C THR A 93 4.36 -10.88 15.41
N MET A 94 4.93 -10.33 14.33
CA MET A 94 5.43 -11.10 13.21
C MET A 94 6.56 -12.06 13.61
N SER A 95 7.46 -11.62 14.47
CA SER A 95 8.53 -12.46 14.99
C SER A 95 7.98 -13.61 15.84
N MET A 96 6.96 -13.38 16.67
CA MET A 96 6.30 -14.46 17.43
C MET A 96 5.61 -15.48 16.50
N ILE A 97 4.93 -15.01 15.45
CA ILE A 97 4.30 -15.85 14.42
C ILE A 97 5.36 -16.73 13.72
N LYS A 98 6.53 -16.16 13.40
CA LYS A 98 7.66 -16.88 12.79
C LYS A 98 8.18 -17.99 13.72
N CYS A 99 8.40 -17.68 15.00
CA CYS A 99 8.85 -18.67 15.98
C CYS A 99 7.86 -19.84 16.12
N HIS A 100 6.56 -19.55 16.27
CA HIS A 100 5.53 -20.60 16.36
C HIS A 100 5.42 -21.46 15.09
N SER A 101 5.69 -20.88 13.93
CA SER A 101 5.68 -21.60 12.65
C SER A 101 6.87 -22.55 12.51
N LEU A 102 8.02 -22.22 13.10
CA LEU A 102 9.23 -23.04 13.05
C LEU A 102 9.18 -24.24 14.03
N GLU A 103 8.47 -24.09 15.15
CA GLU A 103 8.34 -25.15 16.17
C GLU A 103 7.36 -26.27 15.76
N SER A 104 6.44 -26.00 14.84
CA SER A 104 5.38 -26.95 14.48
C SER A 104 5.68 -27.67 13.15
N GLY A 105 6.43 -28.76 13.22
CA GLY A 105 6.81 -29.60 12.06
C GLY A 105 5.63 -30.23 11.30
N THR A 106 4.41 -30.19 11.83
CA THR A 106 3.16 -30.52 11.11
C THR A 106 2.07 -29.48 11.40
N LEU A 107 1.77 -28.64 10.40
CA LEU A 107 0.71 -27.63 10.48
C LEU A 107 -0.63 -28.25 10.10
N SER A 108 -1.49 -28.51 11.10
CA SER A 108 -2.90 -28.83 10.83
C SER A 108 -3.56 -27.70 10.02
N TRP A 109 -4.55 -28.02 9.17
CA TRP A 109 -5.28 -27.03 8.38
C TRP A 109 -5.86 -25.87 9.21
N LYS A 110 -6.36 -26.18 10.41
CA LYS A 110 -6.90 -25.17 11.34
C LYS A 110 -5.80 -24.18 11.78
N LYS A 111 -4.62 -24.69 12.14
CA LYS A 111 -3.45 -23.88 12.50
C LYS A 111 -2.94 -23.07 11.30
N TYR A 112 -2.88 -23.68 10.12
CA TYR A 112 -2.54 -22.99 8.87
C TYR A 112 -3.47 -21.79 8.64
N ARG A 113 -4.80 -21.99 8.72
CA ARG A 113 -5.77 -20.92 8.44
C ARG A 113 -5.68 -19.77 9.45
N LEU A 114 -5.44 -20.10 10.72
CA LEU A 114 -5.21 -19.09 11.76
C LEU A 114 -3.92 -18.30 11.46
N LEU A 115 -2.84 -19.00 11.15
CA LEU A 115 -1.55 -18.39 10.82
C LEU A 115 -1.65 -17.44 9.62
N SER A 116 -2.27 -17.87 8.52
CA SER A 116 -2.48 -17.02 7.33
C SER A 116 -3.34 -15.80 7.66
N ARG A 117 -4.36 -15.94 8.51
CA ARG A 117 -5.20 -14.82 8.94
C ARG A 117 -4.39 -13.81 9.75
N ASP A 118 -3.54 -14.28 10.65
CA ASP A 118 -2.72 -13.42 11.51
C ASP A 118 -1.63 -12.70 10.68
N ILE A 119 -1.02 -13.38 9.72
CA ILE A 119 -0.09 -12.77 8.75
C ILE A 119 -0.81 -11.69 7.91
N ALA A 120 -2.04 -11.96 7.44
CA ALA A 120 -2.82 -11.00 6.69
C ALA A 120 -3.22 -9.78 7.55
N ALA A 121 -3.49 -9.97 8.84
CA ALA A 121 -3.75 -8.88 9.78
C ALA A 121 -2.51 -7.99 9.94
N CYS A 122 -1.33 -8.59 10.13
CA CYS A 122 -0.06 -7.86 10.14
C CYS A 122 0.14 -7.07 8.84
N ALA A 123 -0.06 -7.70 7.68
CA ALA A 123 0.06 -7.03 6.39
C ALA A 123 -0.87 -5.80 6.25
N LYS A 124 -2.09 -5.91 6.77
CA LYS A 124 -3.08 -4.82 6.77
C LYS A 124 -2.63 -3.66 7.67
N GLU A 125 -2.09 -3.95 8.85
CA GLU A 125 -1.58 -2.91 9.76
C GLU A 125 -0.36 -2.20 9.17
N VAL A 126 0.60 -2.93 8.59
CA VAL A 126 1.75 -2.32 7.89
C VAL A 126 1.27 -1.39 6.78
N LYS A 127 0.27 -1.83 6.00
CA LYS A 127 -0.31 -1.00 4.94
C LYS A 127 -0.92 0.29 5.49
N LYS A 128 -1.67 0.23 6.61
CA LYS A 128 -2.24 1.42 7.25
C LYS A 128 -1.16 2.39 7.71
N ILE A 129 -0.12 1.88 8.38
CA ILE A 129 1.02 2.69 8.84
C ILE A 129 1.65 3.43 7.66
N ARG A 130 1.92 2.69 6.57
CA ARG A 130 2.52 3.26 5.36
C ARG A 130 1.65 4.35 4.73
N THR A 131 0.35 4.13 4.64
CA THR A 131 -0.59 5.15 4.12
C THR A 131 -0.56 6.42 4.97
N VAL A 132 -0.56 6.30 6.30
CA VAL A 132 -0.46 7.48 7.18
C VAL A 132 0.85 8.23 6.96
N VAL A 133 1.97 7.51 6.87
CA VAL A 133 3.29 8.11 6.62
C VAL A 133 3.34 8.82 5.27
N GLN A 134 2.78 8.20 4.23
CA GLN A 134 2.69 8.80 2.89
C GLN A 134 1.87 10.09 2.90
N LEU A 135 0.72 10.11 3.57
CA LEU A 135 -0.11 11.31 3.68
C LEU A 135 0.63 12.46 4.39
N ILE A 136 1.42 12.16 5.42
CA ILE A 136 2.23 13.16 6.12
C ILE A 136 3.28 13.74 5.15
N VAL A 137 4.03 12.86 4.46
CA VAL A 137 5.08 13.28 3.51
C VAL A 137 4.49 14.11 2.37
N GLU A 138 3.35 13.70 1.80
CA GLU A 138 2.64 14.45 0.76
C GLU A 138 2.18 15.82 1.27
N SER A 139 1.65 15.90 2.49
CA SER A 139 1.22 17.16 3.08
C SER A 139 2.38 18.13 3.32
N GLU A 140 3.56 17.62 3.72
CA GLU A 140 4.76 18.43 3.87
C GLU A 140 5.32 18.89 2.52
N HIS A 141 5.26 18.05 1.49
CA HIS A 141 5.59 18.48 0.13
C HIS A 141 4.68 19.62 -0.34
N GLN A 142 3.36 19.49 -0.15
CA GLN A 142 2.41 20.55 -0.50
C GLN A 142 2.72 21.86 0.22
N ARG A 143 3.01 21.80 1.54
CA ARG A 143 3.41 22.98 2.31
C ARG A 143 4.65 23.66 1.73
N LYS A 144 5.67 22.89 1.37
CA LYS A 144 6.90 23.43 0.74
C LYS A 144 6.61 24.09 -0.60
N TYR A 145 5.78 23.47 -1.45
CA TYR A 145 5.38 24.07 -2.72
C TYR A 145 4.62 25.38 -2.54
N THR A 146 3.64 25.43 -1.62
CA THR A 146 2.90 26.66 -1.33
C THR A 146 3.83 27.75 -0.79
N GLN A 147 4.79 27.41 0.06
CA GLN A 147 5.77 28.36 0.57
C GLN A 147 6.62 28.94 -0.57
N VAL A 148 7.13 28.11 -1.49
CA VAL A 148 7.90 28.58 -2.64
C VAL A 148 7.07 29.51 -3.53
N ILE A 149 5.81 29.16 -3.82
CA ILE A 149 4.93 30.02 -4.61
C ILE A 149 4.74 31.38 -3.93
N ASN A 150 4.44 31.40 -2.63
CA ASN A 150 4.27 32.64 -1.86
C ASN A 150 5.56 33.48 -1.80
N GLU A 151 6.73 32.85 -1.67
CA GLU A 151 8.04 33.53 -1.73
C GLU A 151 8.30 34.13 -3.13
N THR A 152 7.88 33.45 -4.19
CA THR A 152 8.02 33.95 -5.56
C THR A 152 7.08 35.13 -5.84
N GLU A 153 5.84 35.07 -5.35
CA GLU A 153 4.86 36.16 -5.47
C GLU A 153 5.26 37.41 -4.67
N THR A 154 5.86 37.23 -3.48
CA THR A 154 6.39 38.34 -2.68
C THR A 154 7.61 39.00 -3.35
N MET A 155 8.47 38.23 -4.02
CA MET A 155 9.56 38.80 -4.83
C MET A 155 9.05 39.57 -6.06
N LEU A 156 8.00 39.09 -6.73
CA LEU A 156 7.40 39.78 -7.89
C LEU A 156 6.64 41.05 -7.50
N THR A 157 6.00 41.08 -6.33
CA THR A 157 5.29 42.27 -5.81
C THR A 157 6.21 43.29 -5.13
N GLY A 158 7.43 42.88 -4.73
CA GLY A 158 8.51 43.78 -4.30
C GLY A 158 9.10 44.65 -5.43
N PHE A 159 8.80 44.34 -6.69
CA PHE A 159 9.12 45.16 -7.88
C PHE A 159 8.00 46.17 -8.21
N LYS A 160 7.36 46.77 -7.20
CA LYS A 160 6.58 48.00 -7.44
C LYS A 160 7.55 49.15 -7.71
N SER A 161 7.60 49.52 -8.99
CA SER A 161 8.27 50.70 -9.56
C SER A 161 8.11 51.94 -8.65
N PRO A 162 9.16 52.77 -8.45
CA PRO A 162 9.01 54.03 -7.74
C PRO A 162 7.98 54.89 -8.46
N GLU A 163 6.96 55.34 -7.73
CA GLU A 163 5.95 56.29 -8.20
C GLU A 163 6.66 57.56 -8.71
N VAL A 164 6.80 57.68 -10.02
CA VAL A 164 7.11 58.95 -10.67
C VAL A 164 5.84 59.78 -10.59
N SER A 165 5.75 60.61 -9.53
CA SER A 165 4.74 61.65 -9.39
C SER A 165 4.86 62.64 -10.56
N PRO A 166 3.87 62.76 -11.45
CA PRO A 166 3.90 63.79 -12.49
C PRO A 166 3.57 65.14 -11.83
N ARG A 167 4.59 65.97 -11.59
CA ARG A 167 4.39 67.40 -11.32
C ARG A 167 3.89 68.06 -12.62
N ILE A 168 2.58 68.20 -12.74
CA ILE A 168 1.96 69.06 -13.74
C ILE A 168 1.98 70.49 -13.17
N SER A 169 2.90 71.32 -13.65
CA SER A 169 2.86 72.77 -13.45
C SER A 169 1.89 73.40 -14.45
N PRO A 170 0.86 74.15 -14.03
CA PRO A 170 0.09 74.98 -14.95
C PRO A 170 0.87 76.27 -15.25
N MET A 171 1.32 76.42 -16.50
CA MET A 171 1.84 77.67 -17.04
C MET A 171 0.64 78.54 -17.45
N PHE A 172 0.38 79.61 -16.70
CA PHE A 172 -0.57 80.64 -17.08
C PHE A 172 0.03 81.44 -18.26
N ILE A 173 -0.69 81.47 -19.38
CA ILE A 173 -0.49 82.45 -20.45
C ILE A 173 -1.54 83.53 -20.23
N VAL A 174 -1.10 84.75 -19.92
CA VAL A 174 -1.81 86.01 -20.11
C VAL A 174 -0.87 86.94 -20.85
#